data_AF-A0A923KPC6-F1
#
_entry.id   AF-A0A923KPC6-F1
#
_cell.length_a   1.000
_cell.length_b   1.000
_cell.length_c   1.000
_cell.angle_alpha   90.00
_cell.angle_beta   90.00
_cell.angle_gamma   90.00
#
_symmetry.space_group_name_H-M   'P 1'
#
loop_
_entity.id
_entity.type
_entity.pdbx_description
1 polymer ?
#
loop_
_entity_poly.entity_id
_entity_poly.type
_entity_poly.pdbx_seq_one_letter_code
_entity_poly.pdbx_strand_id
1 'polypeptide(L)'
;MSSWVLLGLFVCSVVSAPFSVAQDAPRDDGVKVGGMSWARNFVPKGALEQQAAMQYAQVIQQAQQARALGPDDFPQVVRLRTIANKLIPYTLSWNARSKNWKWEVNLLASKQVNAYCMPGGKIAFYSGILDTLKLTDDEVAIVIGHEIAHALREHGAEREGKARIANFGVQLAEIFAGLKGYDTRVAGAAAGTLAKVGMLAFSRQDETEADIVGLDIAARAGYDPRAGIVLWQKMGMINKSAPPQWLSTHPAGNNRIAEIQKHLPEVMPLYAKAHGFNVNQLAPYRPNVKGIEPVTYP
;
A
#
# COMPACT_ATOMS: atom_id res chain seq x y z
N MET A 1 -13.58 -57.11 32.84
CA MET A 1 -14.29 -57.21 31.55
C MET A 1 -14.89 -55.85 31.23
N SER A 2 -14.20 -55.14 30.32
CA SER A 2 -14.60 -54.09 29.38
C SER A 2 -15.74 -53.11 29.73
N SER A 3 -15.36 -51.89 30.12
CA SER A 3 -16.21 -50.68 30.03
C SER A 3 -16.18 -50.14 28.58
N TRP A 4 -17.34 -49.89 27.99
CA TRP A 4 -17.49 -49.22 26.70
C TRP A 4 -17.64 -47.71 26.91
N VAL A 5 -16.68 -46.93 26.41
CA VAL A 5 -16.77 -45.46 26.29
C VAL A 5 -17.29 -45.14 24.89
N LEU A 6 -18.50 -44.58 24.81
CA LEU A 6 -19.07 -44.02 23.58
C LEU A 6 -18.44 -42.65 23.32
N LEU A 7 -17.54 -42.56 22.34
CA LEU A 7 -17.03 -41.30 21.81
C LEU A 7 -18.07 -40.73 20.83
N GLY A 8 -18.80 -39.70 21.25
CA GLY A 8 -19.67 -38.92 20.37
C GLY A 8 -18.84 -38.01 19.47
N LEU A 9 -18.83 -38.29 18.17
CA LEU A 9 -18.27 -37.41 17.14
C LEU A 9 -19.14 -36.14 17.01
N PHE A 10 -18.65 -35.02 17.55
CA PHE A 10 -19.19 -33.71 17.24
C PHE A 10 -18.77 -33.32 15.82
N VAL A 11 -19.70 -33.45 14.86
CA VAL A 11 -19.54 -32.88 13.52
C VAL A 11 -19.77 -31.37 13.64
N CYS A 12 -18.68 -30.60 13.69
CA CYS A 12 -18.74 -29.15 13.50
C CYS A 12 -19.25 -28.86 12.09
N SER A 13 -20.52 -28.49 12.00
CA SER A 13 -21.14 -27.96 10.78
C SER A 13 -20.52 -26.59 10.53
N VAL A 14 -19.64 -26.49 9.54
CA VAL A 14 -19.14 -25.21 9.05
C VAL A 14 -20.31 -24.54 8.33
N VAL A 15 -20.97 -23.59 9.00
CA VAL A 15 -21.98 -22.74 8.37
C VAL A 15 -21.25 -21.86 7.35
N SER A 16 -21.37 -22.23 6.07
CA SER A 16 -20.93 -21.42 4.95
C SER A 16 -21.83 -20.20 4.85
N ALA A 17 -21.41 -19.09 5.46
CA ALA A 17 -22.02 -17.80 5.19
C ALA A 17 -21.82 -17.47 3.70
N PRO A 18 -22.85 -16.96 3.00
CA PRO A 18 -22.72 -16.59 1.60
C PRO A 18 -21.68 -15.47 1.46
N PHE A 19 -20.63 -15.73 0.70
CA PHE A 19 -19.64 -14.74 0.33
C PHE A 19 -20.30 -13.72 -0.61
N SER A 20 -20.72 -12.56 -0.08
CA SER A 20 -20.97 -11.40 -0.94
C SER A 20 -19.63 -10.92 -1.49
N VAL A 21 -19.36 -11.22 -2.75
CA VAL A 21 -18.40 -10.48 -3.55
C VAL A 21 -18.96 -9.07 -3.67
N ALA A 22 -18.43 -8.12 -2.89
CA ALA A 22 -18.63 -6.71 -3.20
C ALA A 22 -18.03 -6.50 -4.60
N GLN A 23 -18.89 -6.42 -5.60
CA GLN A 23 -18.50 -6.00 -6.94
C GLN A 23 -18.11 -4.53 -6.82
N ASP A 24 -16.83 -4.25 -7.04
CA ASP A 24 -16.33 -2.90 -7.30
C ASP A 24 -17.04 -2.42 -8.57
N ALA A 25 -18.13 -1.66 -8.42
CA ALA A 25 -18.81 -1.05 -9.56
C ALA A 25 -17.79 -0.16 -10.30
N PRO A 26 -17.64 -0.28 -11.64
CA PRO A 26 -16.71 0.54 -12.39
C PRO A 26 -17.05 2.02 -12.19
N ARG A 27 -16.03 2.84 -11.92
CA ARG A 27 -16.19 4.29 -11.98
C ARG A 27 -16.29 4.74 -13.43
N ASP A 28 -17.24 5.61 -13.70
CA ASP A 28 -17.46 6.21 -15.01
C ASP A 28 -16.63 7.50 -15.23
N ASP A 29 -15.74 7.83 -14.28
CA ASP A 29 -14.99 9.09 -14.26
C ASP A 29 -13.49 8.96 -14.59
N GLY A 30 -13.12 7.88 -15.30
CA GLY A 30 -11.97 7.88 -16.19
C GLY A 30 -10.77 7.01 -15.78
N VAL A 31 -10.58 6.71 -14.49
CA VAL A 31 -9.42 5.92 -14.02
C VAL A 31 -9.79 4.45 -13.87
N LYS A 32 -9.16 3.58 -14.67
CA LYS A 32 -9.45 2.13 -14.68
C LYS A 32 -8.30 1.34 -14.10
N VAL A 33 -8.59 0.57 -13.05
CA VAL A 33 -7.67 -0.42 -12.48
C VAL A 33 -8.30 -1.80 -12.46
N GLY A 34 -7.47 -2.83 -12.34
CA GLY A 34 -7.93 -4.22 -12.25
C GLY A 34 -8.86 -4.48 -11.06
N GLY A 35 -9.56 -5.61 -11.08
CA GLY A 35 -10.31 -6.05 -9.90
C GLY A 35 -9.36 -6.46 -8.76
N MET A 36 -9.78 -6.23 -7.51
CA MET A 36 -8.97 -6.66 -6.35
C MET A 36 -8.80 -8.18 -6.33
N SER A 37 -7.62 -8.64 -5.90
CA SER A 37 -7.29 -10.06 -5.80
C SER A 37 -8.23 -10.83 -4.86
N TRP A 38 -8.67 -12.01 -5.30
CA TRP A 38 -9.52 -12.91 -4.49
C TRP A 38 -8.82 -13.37 -3.20
N ALA A 39 -7.48 -13.43 -3.18
CA ALA A 39 -6.71 -13.88 -2.03
C ALA A 39 -6.94 -13.00 -0.78
N ARG A 40 -7.31 -11.72 -0.97
CA ARG A 40 -7.66 -10.82 0.16
C ARG A 40 -8.82 -11.37 1.00
N ASN A 41 -9.68 -12.23 0.44
CA ASN A 41 -10.84 -12.79 1.13
C ASN A 41 -10.50 -13.80 2.22
N PHE A 42 -9.25 -14.30 2.27
CA PHE A 42 -8.78 -15.19 3.34
C PHE A 42 -8.40 -14.46 4.63
N VAL A 43 -8.45 -13.13 4.62
CA VAL A 43 -8.13 -12.28 5.76
C VAL A 43 -9.37 -11.48 6.16
N PRO A 44 -9.87 -11.62 7.40
CA PRO A 44 -10.95 -10.78 7.92
C PRO A 44 -10.51 -9.33 8.08
N LYS A 45 -11.18 -8.40 7.40
CA LYS A 45 -10.72 -7.00 7.25
C LYS A 45 -10.77 -6.23 8.57
N GLY A 46 -11.85 -6.42 9.34
CA GLY A 46 -11.97 -5.78 10.67
C GLY A 46 -10.88 -6.23 11.65
N ALA A 47 -10.51 -7.51 11.61
CA ALA A 47 -9.41 -8.04 12.42
C ALA A 47 -8.05 -7.46 11.96
N LEU A 48 -7.83 -7.36 10.65
CA LEU A 48 -6.62 -6.76 10.09
C LEU A 48 -6.50 -5.27 10.45
N GLU A 49 -7.60 -4.50 10.38
CA GLU A 49 -7.64 -3.10 10.79
C GLU A 49 -7.37 -2.94 12.30
N GLN A 50 -7.92 -3.81 13.14
CA GLN A 50 -7.65 -3.80 14.58
C GLN A 50 -6.18 -4.13 14.89
N GLN A 51 -5.63 -5.15 14.23
CA GLN A 51 -4.23 -5.52 14.36
C GLN A 51 -3.31 -4.38 13.89
N ALA A 52 -3.62 -3.76 12.75
CA ALA A 52 -2.90 -2.61 12.23
C ALA A 52 -2.89 -1.45 13.23
N ALA A 53 -4.05 -1.14 13.84
CA ALA A 53 -4.13 -0.10 14.86
C ALA A 53 -3.25 -0.39 16.08
N MET A 54 -3.23 -1.64 16.58
CA MET A 54 -2.38 -2.03 17.71
C MET A 54 -0.88 -1.95 17.36
N GLN A 55 -0.48 -2.47 16.19
CA GLN A 55 0.90 -2.42 15.73
C GLN A 55 1.37 -0.97 15.54
N TYR A 56 0.53 -0.13 14.94
CA TYR A 56 0.82 1.29 14.77
C TYR A 56 1.00 2.00 16.11
N ALA A 57 0.08 1.79 17.06
CA ALA A 57 0.18 2.37 18.40
C ALA A 57 1.50 1.97 19.10
N GLN A 58 1.96 0.73 18.93
CA GLN A 58 3.25 0.28 19.46
C GLN A 58 4.43 1.03 18.82
N VAL A 59 4.42 1.23 17.50
CA VAL A 59 5.45 2.02 16.79
C VAL A 59 5.47 3.47 17.28
N ILE A 60 4.31 4.10 17.42
CA ILE A 60 4.20 5.48 17.91
C ILE A 60 4.70 5.59 19.35
N GLN A 61 4.33 4.64 20.23
CA GLN A 61 4.81 4.61 21.60
C GLN A 61 6.34 4.45 21.68
N GLN A 62 6.92 3.55 20.89
CA GLN A 62 8.37 3.37 20.80
C GLN A 62 9.08 4.63 20.31
N ALA A 63 8.54 5.27 19.27
CA ALA A 63 9.09 6.51 18.75
C ALA A 63 9.01 7.65 19.78
N GLN A 64 7.91 7.74 20.54
CA GLN A 64 7.76 8.72 21.61
C GLN A 64 8.78 8.50 22.73
N GLN A 65 8.96 7.26 23.18
CA GLN A 65 9.98 6.89 24.18
C GLN A 65 11.40 7.21 23.71
N ALA A 66 11.68 6.98 22.41
CA ALA A 66 12.95 7.30 21.78
C ALA A 66 13.12 8.80 21.45
N ARG A 67 12.13 9.66 21.78
CA ARG A 67 12.09 11.09 21.39
C ARG A 67 12.23 11.30 19.87
N ALA A 68 11.73 10.34 19.10
CA ALA A 68 11.76 10.31 17.65
C ALA A 68 10.38 10.56 17.01
N LEU A 69 9.33 10.79 17.81
CA LEU A 69 8.01 11.19 17.30
C LEU A 69 7.96 12.72 17.13
N GLY A 70 7.63 13.18 15.93
CA GLY A 70 7.41 14.60 15.68
C GLY A 70 6.18 15.11 16.44
N PRO A 71 6.28 16.23 17.19
CA PRO A 71 5.13 16.78 17.92
C PRO A 71 4.05 17.31 16.97
N ASP A 72 2.82 17.45 17.48
CA ASP A 72 1.65 17.79 16.67
C ASP A 72 1.74 19.14 15.96
N ASP A 73 2.48 20.09 16.54
CA ASP A 73 2.73 21.43 16.03
C ASP A 73 3.98 21.53 15.16
N PHE A 74 4.72 20.42 14.97
CA PHE A 74 5.90 20.42 14.11
C PHE A 74 5.51 20.74 12.66
N PRO A 75 6.18 21.70 11.98
CA PRO A 75 5.75 22.15 10.65
C PRO A 75 5.59 21.03 9.62
N GLN A 76 6.48 20.02 9.62
CA GLN A 76 6.34 18.88 8.70
C GLN A 76 5.16 17.97 9.08
N VAL A 77 4.83 17.81 10.37
CA VAL A 77 3.64 17.05 10.80
C VAL A 77 2.37 17.77 10.35
N VAL A 78 2.29 19.08 10.57
CA VAL A 78 1.16 19.92 10.12
C VAL A 78 1.01 19.86 8.60
N ARG A 79 2.11 19.96 7.86
CA ARG A 79 2.14 19.84 6.40
C ARG A 79 1.60 18.49 5.93
N LEU A 80 2.11 17.38 6.48
CA LEU A 80 1.67 16.03 6.14
C LEU A 80 0.18 15.82 6.41
N ARG A 81 -0.30 16.27 7.58
CA ARG A 81 -1.72 16.20 7.95
C ARG A 81 -2.60 17.06 7.04
N THR A 82 -2.15 18.24 6.66
CA THR A 82 -2.86 19.13 5.73
C THR A 82 -3.04 18.47 4.36
N ILE A 83 -1.98 17.87 3.83
CA ILE A 83 -2.03 17.15 2.55
C ILE A 83 -2.96 15.94 2.69
N ALA A 84 -2.75 15.07 3.68
CA ALA A 84 -3.59 13.89 3.90
C ALA A 84 -5.09 14.25 4.03
N ASN A 85 -5.43 15.32 4.75
CA ASN A 85 -6.81 15.77 4.91
C ASN A 85 -7.48 16.18 3.59
N LYS A 86 -6.71 16.66 2.60
CA LYS A 86 -7.24 16.92 1.25
C LYS A 86 -7.44 15.64 0.43
N LEU A 87 -6.64 14.61 0.68
CA LEU A 87 -6.70 13.33 -0.05
C LEU A 87 -7.82 12.41 0.47
N ILE A 88 -8.03 12.35 1.79
CA ILE A 88 -8.97 11.45 2.47
C ILE A 88 -10.39 11.44 1.87
N PRO A 89 -11.01 12.58 1.50
CA PRO A 89 -12.35 12.59 0.91
C PRO A 89 -12.51 11.74 -0.35
N TYR A 90 -11.43 11.55 -1.13
CA TYR A 90 -11.46 10.79 -2.38
C TYR A 90 -11.23 9.28 -2.19
N THR A 91 -11.10 8.82 -0.94
CA THR A 91 -10.85 7.41 -0.62
C THR A 91 -12.11 6.55 -0.61
N LEU A 92 -13.28 7.13 -0.26
CA LEU A 92 -14.55 6.41 -0.13
C LEU A 92 -14.93 5.68 -1.42
N SER A 93 -14.67 6.35 -2.54
CA SER A 93 -14.91 5.87 -3.87
C SER A 93 -14.11 4.60 -4.22
N TRP A 94 -13.02 4.33 -3.51
CA TRP A 94 -12.08 3.22 -3.75
C TRP A 94 -12.30 2.08 -2.76
N ASN A 95 -12.68 2.39 -1.52
CA ASN A 95 -13.04 1.39 -0.53
C ASN A 95 -14.05 1.98 0.47
N ALA A 96 -15.28 1.46 0.48
CA ALA A 96 -16.34 1.97 1.34
C ALA A 96 -16.03 1.85 2.85
N ARG A 97 -15.11 0.95 3.25
CA ARG A 97 -14.66 0.83 4.65
C ARG A 97 -13.91 2.08 5.13
N SER A 98 -13.28 2.82 4.21
CA SER A 98 -12.50 4.01 4.53
C SER A 98 -13.33 5.11 5.21
N LYS A 99 -14.66 5.09 5.01
CA LYS A 99 -15.63 5.94 5.73
C LYS A 99 -15.49 5.86 7.25
N ASN A 100 -15.15 4.68 7.77
CA ASN A 100 -15.08 4.42 9.20
C ASN A 100 -13.63 4.37 9.73
N TRP A 101 -12.64 4.54 8.85
CA TRP A 101 -11.24 4.53 9.25
C TRP A 101 -10.91 5.72 10.16
N LYS A 102 -10.02 5.47 11.12
CA LYS A 102 -9.54 6.49 12.06
C LYS A 102 -8.18 6.96 11.55
N TRP A 103 -8.22 7.94 10.64
CA TRP A 103 -7.02 8.44 9.99
C TRP A 103 -6.06 9.08 11.00
N GLU A 104 -4.81 8.64 10.95
CA GLU A 104 -3.71 9.16 11.77
C GLU A 104 -2.49 9.34 10.87
N VAL A 105 -1.80 10.48 11.03
CA VAL A 105 -0.59 10.81 10.26
C VAL A 105 0.47 11.28 11.23
N ASN A 106 1.58 10.55 11.29
CA ASN A 106 2.69 10.83 12.19
C ASN A 106 4.03 10.84 11.45
N LEU A 107 4.96 11.65 11.96
CA LEU A 107 6.32 11.75 11.46
C LEU A 107 7.29 11.12 12.46
N LEU A 108 8.12 10.21 11.97
CA LEU A 108 9.17 9.53 12.72
C LEU A 108 10.53 10.09 12.31
N ALA A 109 11.28 10.64 13.25
CA ALA A 109 12.63 11.12 13.05
C ALA A 109 13.57 9.95 12.76
N SER A 110 13.96 9.81 11.49
CA SER A 110 14.82 8.72 11.02
C SER A 110 15.40 9.09 9.66
N LYS A 111 16.65 8.69 9.40
CA LYS A 111 17.28 8.88 8.09
C LYS A 111 16.74 7.94 7.01
N GLN A 112 15.88 7.00 7.38
CA GLN A 112 15.27 6.06 6.45
C GLN A 112 14.39 6.80 5.43
N VAL A 113 14.62 6.52 4.15
CA VAL A 113 13.76 6.98 3.05
C VAL A 113 12.59 6.00 2.95
N ASN A 114 11.53 6.27 3.70
CA ASN A 114 10.33 5.45 3.72
C ASN A 114 9.09 6.22 4.20
N ALA A 115 7.93 5.69 3.86
CA ALA A 115 6.62 5.99 4.45
C ALA A 115 5.79 4.71 4.40
N TYR A 116 4.63 4.66 5.06
CA TYR A 116 3.66 3.60 4.83
C TYR A 116 2.25 4.01 5.24
N CYS A 117 1.22 3.32 4.71
CA CYS A 117 -0.14 3.35 5.26
C CYS A 117 -0.65 1.94 5.59
N MET A 118 -1.08 1.73 6.83
CA MET A 118 -1.73 0.49 7.24
C MET A 118 -3.26 0.58 7.09
N PRO A 119 -3.96 -0.58 6.98
CA PRO A 119 -5.42 -0.63 7.04
C PRO A 119 -5.98 0.13 8.24
N GLY A 120 -7.11 0.82 8.06
CA GLY A 120 -7.67 1.69 9.09
C GLY A 120 -7.13 3.12 9.09
N GLY A 121 -6.30 3.48 8.10
CA GLY A 121 -5.84 4.84 7.85
C GLY A 121 -4.64 5.28 8.68
N LYS A 122 -3.72 4.36 8.99
CA LYS A 122 -2.54 4.66 9.83
C LYS A 122 -1.33 4.97 8.97
N ILE A 123 -1.01 6.25 8.83
CA ILE A 123 0.05 6.74 7.93
C ILE A 123 1.27 7.14 8.76
N ALA A 124 2.44 6.63 8.42
CA ALA A 124 3.71 7.05 9.00
C ALA A 124 4.67 7.52 7.93
N PHE A 125 5.33 8.65 8.18
CA PHE A 125 6.44 9.13 7.38
C PHE A 125 7.72 9.03 8.19
N TYR A 126 8.82 8.65 7.55
CA TYR A 126 10.15 8.80 8.13
C TYR A 126 10.78 10.09 7.57
N SER A 127 11.32 10.97 8.42
CA SER A 127 11.81 12.29 7.99
C SER A 127 12.82 12.22 6.83
N GLY A 128 13.59 11.13 6.75
CA GLY A 128 14.55 10.84 5.69
C GLY A 128 13.97 10.87 4.28
N ILE A 129 12.71 10.48 4.06
CA ILE A 129 12.08 10.56 2.72
C ILE A 129 11.87 12.01 2.29
N LEU A 130 11.45 12.87 3.23
CA LEU A 130 11.21 14.28 2.99
C LEU A 130 12.54 15.01 2.73
N ASP A 131 13.52 14.77 3.59
CA ASP A 131 14.78 15.51 3.60
C ASP A 131 15.72 15.10 2.46
N THR A 132 15.81 13.79 2.19
CA THR A 132 16.73 13.26 1.17
C THR A 132 16.27 13.59 -0.24
N LEU A 133 14.96 13.47 -0.51
CA LEU A 133 14.39 13.72 -1.83
C LEU A 133 13.93 15.18 -2.02
N LYS A 134 13.96 15.98 -0.93
CA LYS A 134 13.46 17.36 -0.89
C LYS A 134 12.04 17.42 -1.44
N LEU A 135 11.12 16.65 -0.85
CA LEU A 135 9.79 16.48 -1.43
C LEU A 135 8.99 17.80 -1.44
N THR A 136 8.42 18.14 -2.60
CA THR A 136 7.39 19.19 -2.73
C THR A 136 6.05 18.71 -2.18
N ASP A 137 5.06 19.60 -2.06
CA ASP A 137 3.73 19.20 -1.58
C ASP A 137 3.04 18.23 -2.54
N ASP A 138 3.19 18.42 -3.85
CA ASP A 138 2.69 17.49 -4.87
C ASP A 138 3.35 16.12 -4.72
N GLU A 139 4.67 16.06 -4.53
CA GLU A 139 5.37 14.79 -4.37
C GLU A 139 5.03 14.10 -3.04
N VAL A 140 4.81 14.85 -1.96
CA VAL A 140 4.27 14.30 -0.70
C VAL A 140 2.87 13.74 -0.91
N ALA A 141 2.01 14.44 -1.66
CA ALA A 141 0.68 13.94 -2.01
C ALA A 141 0.74 12.66 -2.84
N ILE A 142 1.70 12.52 -3.76
CA ILE A 142 1.90 11.26 -4.49
C ILE A 142 2.30 10.13 -3.55
N VAL A 143 3.24 10.35 -2.62
CA VAL A 143 3.64 9.33 -1.63
C VAL A 143 2.46 8.93 -0.73
N ILE A 144 1.72 9.91 -0.19
CA ILE A 144 0.53 9.62 0.64
C ILE A 144 -0.53 8.88 -0.17
N GLY A 145 -0.81 9.33 -1.39
CA GLY A 145 -1.80 8.73 -2.28
C GLY A 145 -1.47 7.27 -2.61
N HIS A 146 -0.21 6.99 -2.93
CA HIS A 146 0.30 5.64 -3.19
C HIS A 146 0.10 4.72 -1.96
N GLU A 147 0.48 5.19 -0.77
CA GLU A 147 0.30 4.41 0.45
C GLU A 147 -1.16 4.16 0.81
N ILE A 148 -1.99 5.20 0.69
CA ILE A 148 -3.43 5.09 0.87
C ILE A 148 -3.99 4.06 -0.11
N ALA A 149 -3.53 4.06 -1.36
CA ALA A 149 -3.96 3.11 -2.37
C ALA A 149 -3.66 1.66 -1.99
N HIS A 150 -2.47 1.35 -1.45
CA HIS A 150 -2.18 0.01 -0.94
C HIS A 150 -3.18 -0.45 0.13
N ALA A 151 -3.56 0.45 1.04
CA ALA A 151 -4.54 0.14 2.07
C ALA A 151 -5.95 -0.04 1.48
N LEU A 152 -6.37 0.85 0.58
CA LEU A 152 -7.71 0.81 -0.02
C LEU A 152 -7.92 -0.40 -0.93
N ARG A 153 -6.89 -0.78 -1.68
CA ARG A 153 -6.86 -1.97 -2.55
C ARG A 153 -6.59 -3.26 -1.80
N GLU A 154 -6.42 -3.18 -0.48
CA GLU A 154 -6.21 -4.31 0.43
C GLU A 154 -4.99 -5.17 0.06
N HIS A 155 -3.95 -4.58 -0.55
CA HIS A 155 -2.74 -5.31 -0.99
C HIS A 155 -2.05 -6.03 0.19
N GLY A 156 -2.08 -5.45 1.39
CA GLY A 156 -1.61 -6.12 2.61
C GLY A 156 -2.40 -7.39 2.96
N ALA A 157 -3.73 -7.35 2.80
CA ALA A 157 -4.61 -8.50 3.03
C ALA A 157 -4.44 -9.56 1.93
N GLU A 158 -4.22 -9.14 0.68
CA GLU A 158 -3.86 -10.04 -0.41
C GLU A 158 -2.54 -10.77 -0.11
N ARG A 159 -1.51 -10.04 0.30
CA ARG A 159 -0.19 -10.60 0.63
C ARG A 159 -0.29 -11.62 1.76
N GLU A 160 -0.99 -11.28 2.82
CA GLU A 160 -1.24 -12.21 3.93
C GLU A 160 -2.12 -13.40 3.50
N GLY A 161 -3.14 -13.16 2.68
CA GLY A 161 -3.98 -14.22 2.11
C GLY A 161 -3.19 -15.21 1.27
N LYS A 162 -2.33 -14.72 0.37
CA LYS A 162 -1.39 -15.53 -0.42
C LYS A 162 -0.47 -16.35 0.49
N ALA A 163 0.05 -15.74 1.56
CA ALA A 163 0.88 -16.47 2.53
C ALA A 163 0.10 -17.57 3.26
N ARG A 164 -1.15 -17.33 3.66
CA ARG A 164 -2.03 -18.35 4.27
C ARG A 164 -2.31 -19.50 3.30
N ILE A 165 -2.61 -19.20 2.04
CA ILE A 165 -2.86 -20.19 0.98
C ILE A 165 -1.61 -21.02 0.71
N ALA A 166 -0.44 -20.38 0.60
CA ALA A 166 0.82 -21.08 0.40
C ALA A 166 1.17 -22.00 1.57
N ASN A 167 1.00 -21.54 2.81
CA ASN A 167 1.20 -22.36 4.00
C ASN A 167 0.26 -23.57 4.02
N PHE A 168 -1.01 -23.39 3.62
CA PHE A 168 -1.96 -24.50 3.51
C PHE A 168 -1.57 -25.50 2.40
N GLY A 169 -1.10 -25.02 1.25
CA GLY A 169 -0.60 -25.87 0.17
C GLY A 169 0.62 -26.69 0.57
N VAL A 170 1.56 -26.09 1.32
CA VAL A 170 2.71 -26.80 1.91
C VAL A 170 2.22 -27.87 2.89
N GLN A 171 1.29 -27.54 3.79
CA GLN A 171 0.73 -28.50 4.73
C GLN A 171 0.04 -29.69 4.03
N LEU A 172 -0.71 -29.44 2.95
CA LEU A 172 -1.30 -30.51 2.15
C LEU A 172 -0.23 -31.38 1.49
N ALA A 173 0.80 -30.77 0.89
CA ALA A 173 1.90 -31.51 0.27
C ALA A 173 2.66 -32.38 1.28
N GLU A 174 2.89 -31.89 2.50
CA GLU A 174 3.51 -32.64 3.60
C GLU A 174 2.65 -33.84 4.02
N ILE A 175 1.33 -33.68 4.13
CA ILE A 175 0.40 -34.78 4.43
C ILE A 175 0.48 -35.84 3.32
N PHE A 176 0.40 -35.44 2.04
CA PHE A 176 0.46 -36.36 0.91
C PHE A 176 1.80 -37.10 0.79
N ALA A 177 2.92 -36.40 1.02
CA ALA A 177 4.25 -37.00 0.97
C ALA A 177 4.52 -37.93 2.18
N GLY A 178 4.00 -37.58 3.37
CA GLY A 178 4.02 -38.46 4.55
C GLY A 178 3.22 -39.75 4.33
N LEU A 179 2.06 -39.68 3.67
CA LEU A 179 1.29 -40.86 3.25
C LEU A 179 2.04 -41.76 2.24
N LYS A 180 3.02 -41.22 1.52
CA LYS A 180 3.86 -41.94 0.55
C LYS A 180 5.23 -42.35 1.12
N GLY A 181 5.51 -42.08 2.40
CA GLY A 181 6.73 -42.50 3.09
C GLY A 181 7.97 -41.65 2.79
N TYR A 182 7.81 -40.45 2.22
CA TYR A 182 8.93 -39.52 1.98
C TYR A 182 9.27 -38.70 3.23
N ASP A 183 10.55 -38.44 3.49
CA ASP A 183 10.99 -37.52 4.55
C ASP A 183 10.84 -36.07 4.09
N THR A 184 9.84 -35.38 4.64
CA THR A 184 9.39 -34.05 4.21
C THR A 184 10.03 -32.90 4.98
N ARG A 185 10.74 -33.18 6.10
CA ARG A 185 11.14 -32.14 7.06
C ARG A 185 12.20 -31.18 6.51
N VAL A 186 13.08 -31.65 5.63
CA VAL A 186 14.17 -30.84 5.06
C VAL A 186 13.71 -30.05 3.82
N ALA A 187 12.85 -30.63 3.00
CA ALA A 187 12.31 -29.98 1.79
C ALA A 187 11.27 -28.88 2.12
N GLY A 188 10.39 -29.10 3.11
CA GLY A 188 9.39 -28.12 3.53
C GLY A 188 9.99 -26.87 4.17
N ALA A 189 11.07 -27.01 4.96
CA ALA A 189 11.74 -25.89 5.62
C ALA A 189 12.44 -24.93 4.65
N ALA A 190 13.11 -25.47 3.61
CA ALA A 190 13.79 -24.66 2.60
C ALA A 190 12.81 -23.95 1.66
N ALA A 191 11.77 -24.66 1.20
CA ALA A 191 10.72 -24.10 0.34
C ALA A 191 9.88 -23.03 1.07
N GLY A 192 9.52 -23.26 2.33
CA GLY A 192 8.77 -22.32 3.15
C GLY A 192 9.55 -21.02 3.45
N THR A 193 10.88 -21.08 3.51
CA THR A 193 11.71 -19.89 3.79
C THR A 193 11.90 -19.02 2.54
N LEU A 194 12.15 -19.61 1.36
CA LEU A 194 12.23 -18.85 0.10
C LEU A 194 10.88 -18.21 -0.28
N ALA A 195 9.77 -18.94 -0.11
CA ALA A 195 8.44 -18.41 -0.40
C ALA A 195 8.08 -17.22 0.50
N LYS A 196 8.48 -17.25 1.79
CA LYS A 196 8.24 -16.16 2.75
C LYS A 196 8.98 -14.87 2.36
N VAL A 197 10.23 -14.94 1.89
CA VAL A 197 11.00 -13.74 1.50
C VAL A 197 10.41 -13.07 0.26
N GLY A 198 9.99 -13.84 -0.75
CA GLY A 198 9.31 -13.31 -1.94
C GLY A 198 7.91 -12.74 -1.67
N MET A 199 7.26 -13.18 -0.59
CA MET A 199 5.93 -12.71 -0.16
C MET A 199 5.96 -11.44 0.69
N LEU A 200 7.12 -10.85 1.01
CA LEU A 200 7.19 -9.65 1.86
C LEU A 200 7.04 -8.33 1.09
N ALA A 201 7.41 -8.29 -0.20
CA ALA A 201 7.24 -7.11 -1.05
C ALA A 201 5.88 -7.14 -1.77
N PHE A 202 5.38 -5.96 -2.15
CA PHE A 202 4.20 -5.86 -3.01
C PHE A 202 4.50 -6.38 -4.43
N SER A 203 3.50 -6.96 -5.07
CA SER A 203 3.63 -7.44 -6.44
C SER A 203 3.77 -6.26 -7.41
N ARG A 204 4.32 -6.49 -8.61
CA ARG A 204 4.40 -5.44 -9.65
C ARG A 204 3.01 -4.90 -10.01
N GLN A 205 2.00 -5.76 -9.97
CA GLN A 205 0.62 -5.35 -10.22
C GLN A 205 0.09 -4.48 -9.09
N ASP A 206 0.36 -4.86 -7.83
CA ASP A 206 -0.05 -4.09 -6.64
C ASP A 206 0.55 -2.67 -6.71
N GLU A 207 1.81 -2.55 -7.11
CA GLU A 207 2.49 -1.25 -7.29
C GLU A 207 1.85 -0.42 -8.41
N THR A 208 1.55 -1.02 -9.56
CA THR A 208 0.86 -0.32 -10.66
C THR A 208 -0.53 0.16 -10.24
N GLU A 209 -1.30 -0.70 -9.55
CA GLU A 209 -2.61 -0.30 -9.01
C GLU A 209 -2.48 0.83 -7.99
N ALA A 210 -1.48 0.77 -7.10
CA ALA A 210 -1.23 1.80 -6.10
C ALA A 210 -0.80 3.13 -6.72
N ASP A 211 0.04 3.10 -7.77
CA ASP A 211 0.43 4.30 -8.52
C ASP A 211 -0.78 4.96 -9.17
N ILE A 212 -1.61 4.20 -9.90
CA ILE A 212 -2.77 4.76 -10.62
C ILE A 212 -3.81 5.33 -9.65
N VAL A 213 -4.17 4.58 -8.61
CA VAL A 213 -5.14 5.01 -7.59
C VAL A 213 -4.59 6.20 -6.80
N GLY A 214 -3.30 6.20 -6.47
CA GLY A 214 -2.65 7.30 -5.78
C GLY A 214 -2.64 8.58 -6.60
N LEU A 215 -2.36 8.48 -7.91
CA LEU A 215 -2.43 9.61 -8.85
C LEU A 215 -3.85 10.15 -8.98
N ASP A 216 -4.88 9.30 -9.06
CA ASP A 216 -6.30 9.70 -9.08
C ASP A 216 -6.66 10.52 -7.83
N ILE A 217 -6.32 10.00 -6.64
CA ILE A 217 -6.61 10.65 -5.36
C ILE A 217 -5.89 12.01 -5.27
N ALA A 218 -4.61 12.05 -5.63
CA ALA A 218 -3.81 13.27 -5.62
C ALA A 218 -4.34 14.32 -6.61
N ALA A 219 -4.66 13.91 -7.85
CA ALA A 219 -5.21 14.76 -8.90
C ALA A 219 -6.48 15.47 -8.43
N ARG A 220 -7.43 14.71 -7.88
CA ARG A 220 -8.70 15.24 -7.38
C ARG A 220 -8.53 16.18 -6.19
N ALA A 221 -7.54 15.91 -5.35
CA ALA A 221 -7.16 16.77 -4.24
C ALA A 221 -6.40 18.05 -4.67
N GLY A 222 -6.18 18.22 -5.98
CA GLY A 222 -5.53 19.39 -6.56
C GLY A 222 -4.00 19.33 -6.56
N TYR A 223 -3.42 18.15 -6.41
CA TYR A 223 -1.97 17.93 -6.51
C TYR A 223 -1.58 17.39 -7.88
N ASP A 224 -0.45 17.85 -8.40
CA ASP A 224 -0.05 17.59 -9.78
C ASP A 224 0.41 16.13 -9.99
N PRO A 225 -0.29 15.32 -10.82
CA PRO A 225 0.06 13.92 -11.04
C PRO A 225 1.46 13.73 -11.65
N ARG A 226 1.97 14.73 -12.37
CA ARG A 226 3.32 14.68 -12.97
C ARG A 226 4.42 14.65 -11.91
N ALA A 227 4.12 15.06 -10.68
CA ALA A 227 5.03 14.92 -9.55
C ALA A 227 5.45 13.46 -9.30
N GLY A 228 4.64 12.48 -9.70
CA GLY A 228 5.01 11.07 -9.61
C GLY A 228 6.23 10.72 -10.48
N ILE A 229 6.33 11.29 -11.68
CA ILE A 229 7.50 11.10 -12.57
C ILE A 229 8.75 11.66 -11.90
N VAL A 230 8.66 12.86 -11.33
CA VAL A 230 9.77 13.54 -10.67
C VAL A 230 10.20 12.80 -9.40
N LEU A 231 9.24 12.29 -8.62
CA LEU A 231 9.52 11.45 -7.46
C LEU A 231 10.35 10.23 -7.85
N TRP A 232 9.98 9.52 -8.93
CA TRP A 232 10.73 8.36 -9.41
C TRP A 232 12.12 8.72 -9.95
N GLN A 233 12.26 9.86 -10.63
CA GLN A 233 13.57 10.38 -11.05
C GLN A 233 14.45 10.69 -9.83
N LYS A 234 13.92 11.32 -8.79
CA LYS A 234 14.63 11.60 -7.54
C LYS A 234 15.07 10.32 -6.83
N MET A 235 14.20 9.30 -6.76
CA MET A 235 14.56 7.98 -6.22
C MET A 235 15.71 7.33 -7.00
N GLY A 236 15.71 7.45 -8.34
CA GLY A 236 16.79 6.95 -9.19
C GLY A 236 18.14 7.62 -8.92
N MET A 237 18.15 8.92 -8.60
CA MET A 237 19.38 9.67 -8.32
C MET A 237 20.10 9.23 -7.04
N ILE A 238 19.36 8.71 -6.06
CA ILE A 238 19.91 8.31 -4.75
C ILE A 238 20.20 6.81 -4.64
N ASN A 239 19.89 6.02 -5.68
CA ASN A 239 20.07 4.57 -5.69
C ASN A 239 21.54 4.17 -5.96
N LYS A 240 22.44 4.47 -5.01
CA LYS A 240 23.87 4.13 -5.10
C LYS A 240 24.19 3.02 -4.09
N SER A 241 24.42 1.82 -4.61
CA SER A 241 24.85 0.59 -3.93
C SER A 241 23.81 -0.18 -3.09
N ALA A 242 22.87 0.49 -2.43
CA ALA A 242 21.75 -0.17 -1.75
C ALA A 242 20.45 0.61 -2.02
N PRO A 243 19.37 -0.05 -2.49
CA PRO A 243 18.13 0.63 -2.75
C PRO A 243 17.55 1.20 -1.44
N PRO A 244 16.98 2.43 -1.46
CA PRO A 244 16.20 2.96 -0.35
C PRO A 244 15.18 1.96 0.21
N GLN A 245 14.88 2.04 1.50
CA GLN A 245 13.93 1.11 2.14
C GLN A 245 12.54 1.14 1.49
N TRP A 246 12.10 2.31 1.02
CA TRP A 246 10.92 2.43 0.18
C TRP A 246 10.99 1.52 -1.05
N LEU A 247 12.10 1.54 -1.82
CA LEU A 247 12.26 0.66 -2.99
C LEU A 247 12.36 -0.83 -2.65
N SER A 248 12.70 -1.18 -1.40
CA SER A 248 12.74 -2.57 -0.95
C SER A 248 11.35 -3.11 -0.63
N THR A 249 10.43 -2.25 -0.19
CA THR A 249 9.04 -2.59 0.11
C THR A 249 8.12 -2.38 -1.09
N HIS A 250 8.48 -1.42 -1.96
CA HIS A 250 7.80 -0.98 -3.17
C HIS A 250 8.72 -1.16 -4.39
N PRO A 251 8.91 -2.40 -4.88
CA PRO A 251 9.88 -2.69 -5.93
C PRO A 251 9.57 -1.90 -7.20
N ALA A 252 10.58 -1.23 -7.75
CA ALA A 252 10.45 -0.56 -9.03
C ALA A 252 10.24 -1.61 -10.14
N GLY A 253 9.03 -1.67 -10.71
CA GLY A 253 8.76 -2.46 -11.91
C GLY A 253 9.59 -2.00 -13.12
N ASN A 254 9.55 -2.77 -14.21
CA ASN A 254 10.44 -2.61 -15.38
C ASN A 254 10.42 -1.21 -16.03
N ASN A 255 9.43 -0.35 -15.78
CA ASN A 255 9.54 1.11 -15.97
C ASN A 255 8.38 1.88 -15.30
N ARG A 256 8.45 2.13 -13.98
CA ARG A 256 7.42 2.90 -13.22
C ARG A 256 7.08 4.25 -13.84
N ILE A 257 8.09 4.97 -14.34
CA ILE A 257 7.88 6.27 -15.01
C ILE A 257 7.02 6.10 -16.27
N ALA A 258 7.28 5.08 -17.08
CA ALA A 258 6.48 4.84 -18.28
C ALA A 258 5.04 4.44 -17.95
N GLU A 259 4.81 3.64 -16.90
CA GLU A 259 3.44 3.33 -16.45
C GLU A 259 2.71 4.59 -15.97
N ILE A 260 3.36 5.44 -15.18
CA ILE A 260 2.77 6.73 -14.77
C ILE A 260 2.45 7.58 -16.01
N GLN A 261 3.39 7.71 -16.96
CA GLN A 261 3.20 8.46 -18.20
C GLN A 261 2.01 7.95 -19.01
N LYS A 262 1.83 6.63 -19.09
CA LYS A 262 0.71 5.99 -19.79
C LYS A 262 -0.65 6.33 -19.16
N HIS A 263 -0.69 6.51 -17.85
CA HIS A 263 -1.92 6.81 -17.12
C HIS A 263 -2.16 8.31 -16.87
N LEU A 264 -1.20 9.19 -17.18
CA LEU A 264 -1.41 10.65 -17.10
C LEU A 264 -2.68 11.11 -17.84
N PRO A 265 -3.04 10.60 -19.04
CA PRO A 265 -4.27 11.01 -19.71
C PRO A 265 -5.56 10.72 -18.93
N GLU A 266 -5.55 9.76 -18.01
CA GLU A 266 -6.71 9.43 -17.17
C GLU A 266 -6.85 10.40 -15.99
N VAL A 267 -5.73 10.92 -15.45
CA VAL A 267 -5.71 11.70 -14.20
C VAL A 267 -5.50 13.20 -14.41
N MET A 268 -4.85 13.62 -15.50
CA MET A 268 -4.62 15.04 -15.78
C MET A 268 -5.91 15.86 -15.97
N PRO A 269 -6.99 15.33 -16.59
CA PRO A 269 -8.28 16.02 -16.61
C PRO A 269 -8.88 16.26 -15.21
N LEU A 270 -8.66 15.32 -14.28
CA LEU A 270 -9.13 15.46 -12.89
C LEU A 270 -8.38 16.57 -12.17
N TYR A 271 -7.06 16.64 -12.35
CA TYR A 271 -6.23 17.71 -11.82
C TYR A 271 -6.61 19.07 -12.40
N ALA A 272 -6.79 19.17 -13.72
CA ALA A 272 -7.23 20.41 -14.37
C ALA A 272 -8.58 20.88 -13.80
N LYS A 273 -9.54 19.96 -13.67
CA LYS A 273 -10.86 20.24 -13.10
C LYS A 273 -10.78 20.72 -11.64
N ALA A 274 -9.90 20.14 -10.83
CA ALA A 274 -9.70 20.54 -9.42
C ALA A 274 -9.24 22.00 -9.30
N HIS A 275 -8.57 22.55 -10.33
CA HIS A 275 -8.13 23.95 -10.39
C HIS A 275 -9.02 24.84 -11.27
N GLY A 276 -10.12 24.32 -11.82
CA GLY A 276 -11.00 25.07 -12.71
C GLY A 276 -10.38 25.40 -14.08
N PHE A 277 -9.42 24.59 -14.53
CA PHE A 277 -8.73 24.74 -15.81
C PHE A 277 -9.10 23.64 -16.80
N ASN A 278 -8.83 23.90 -18.08
CA ASN A 278 -8.68 22.87 -19.10
C ASN A 278 -7.26 22.32 -19.09
N VAL A 279 -7.09 21.06 -19.54
CA VAL A 279 -5.79 20.38 -19.50
C VAL A 279 -4.72 21.12 -20.30
N ASN A 280 -5.07 21.72 -21.44
CA ASN A 280 -4.17 22.51 -22.28
C ASN A 280 -3.72 23.86 -21.66
N GLN A 281 -4.31 24.26 -20.54
CA GLN A 281 -3.93 25.47 -19.80
C GLN A 281 -2.93 25.19 -18.67
N LEU A 282 -2.63 23.92 -18.41
CA LEU A 282 -1.74 23.53 -17.32
C LEU A 282 -0.28 23.84 -17.68
N ALA A 283 0.37 24.64 -16.85
CA ALA A 283 1.82 24.86 -16.94
C ALA A 283 2.59 23.56 -16.70
N PRO A 284 3.83 23.41 -17.20
CA PRO A 284 4.67 22.25 -16.89
C PRO A 284 4.94 22.13 -15.38
N TYR A 285 4.97 20.90 -14.86
CA TYR A 285 5.39 20.66 -13.48
C TYR A 285 6.90 20.91 -13.35
N ARG A 286 7.30 21.73 -12.37
CA ARG A 286 8.70 22.14 -12.19
C ARG A 286 9.30 21.51 -10.93
N PRO A 287 10.28 20.59 -11.07
CA PRO A 287 11.03 20.04 -9.93
C PRO A 287 11.74 21.12 -9.12
N ASN A 288 11.90 20.90 -7.81
CA ASN A 288 12.68 21.77 -6.91
C ASN A 288 14.16 21.32 -6.76
N VAL A 289 14.63 20.40 -7.60
CA VAL A 289 16.01 19.90 -7.61
C VAL A 289 16.65 20.08 -8.97
N LYS A 290 17.97 20.31 -8.99
CA LYS A 290 18.74 20.41 -10.24
C LYS A 290 18.88 19.03 -10.90
N GLY A 291 18.97 19.00 -12.22
CA GLY A 291 19.20 17.77 -13.00
C GLY A 291 17.94 16.98 -13.34
N ILE A 292 16.76 17.51 -13.04
CA ILE A 292 15.47 16.99 -13.52
C ILE A 292 14.79 18.12 -14.31
N GLU A 293 14.46 17.84 -15.57
CA GLU A 293 13.78 18.79 -16.43
C GLU A 293 12.29 18.93 -16.05
N PRO A 294 11.66 20.08 -16.34
CA PRO A 294 10.22 20.25 -16.19
C PRO A 294 9.43 19.18 -16.96
N VAL A 295 8.38 18.64 -16.32
CA VAL A 295 7.54 17.61 -16.92
C VAL A 295 6.32 18.27 -17.57
N THR A 296 6.19 18.11 -18.88
CA THR A 296 5.04 18.59 -19.66
C THR A 296 3.97 17.50 -19.77
N TYR A 297 2.73 17.91 -20.06
CA TYR A 297 1.67 17.02 -20.52
C TYR A 297 1.21 17.56 -21.88
N PRO A 298 1.32 16.78 -22.97
CA PRO A 298 0.99 17.22 -24.32
C PRO A 298 -0.52 17.40 -24.53
#